data_AF-A0A522ENU2-F1
#
_entry.id   AF-A0A522ENU2-F1
#
_cell.length_a   1.000
_cell.length_b   1.000
_cell.length_c   1.000
_cell.angle_alpha   90.00
_cell.angle_beta   90.00
_cell.angle_gamma   90.00
#
_symmetry.space_group_name_H-M   'P 1'
#
loop_
_entity.id
_entity.type
_entity.pdbx_description
1 polymer ?
#
loop_
_entity_poly.entity_id
_entity_poly.type
_entity_poly.pdbx_seq_one_letter_code
_entity_poly.pdbx_strand_id
1 'polypeptide(L)'
;MAEGMRTATLPNVFSSIRVIFREAGRNIDEICSNSRLGIPRRSRSGTKRALTTEEVEALIVRCEQRGEVGLSLLIKLSRHLGLRRKEALMCARDLPMWRAAIVHGDNSLPTLRGTKNGRRRAIEIMEGERDQTLSAIDEALEYAREKDFKFISGGQDNLKSAIGRMAYLLSSIGMRGEVSFHALRYSYAQTKAMEMLNAGVSPDETLVRVSESLGHGPSRIPMILAVYCQPLKPYFKGKLKPKKGEAHNRQPTKKIPRASLRIQVKAQHAQASGFPVGRIQPVHL
;
A
#
# COMPACT_ATOMS: atom_id res chain seq x y z
N MET A 1 10.39 1.75 -34.28
CA MET A 1 9.28 1.11 -33.54
C MET A 1 9.23 1.46 -32.03
N ALA A 2 10.16 2.27 -31.49
CA ALA A 2 10.23 2.61 -30.06
C ALA A 2 9.68 4.01 -29.71
N GLU A 3 9.13 4.75 -30.68
CA GLU A 3 8.63 6.10 -30.44
C GLU A 3 7.29 6.07 -29.71
N GLY A 4 7.23 6.71 -28.54
CA GLY A 4 5.99 6.98 -27.80
C GLY A 4 5.65 6.02 -26.66
N MET A 5 6.28 4.85 -26.53
CA MET A 5 6.01 3.94 -25.40
C MET A 5 6.93 4.22 -24.22
N ARG A 6 6.35 4.43 -23.02
CA ARG A 6 7.11 4.52 -21.77
C ARG A 6 8.02 3.28 -21.65
N THR A 7 9.27 3.46 -21.22
CA THR A 7 10.29 2.40 -21.09
C THR A 7 9.84 1.16 -20.30
N ALA A 8 8.87 1.31 -19.39
CA ALA A 8 8.28 0.21 -18.64
C ALA A 8 7.25 -0.65 -19.42
N THR A 9 6.73 -0.15 -20.54
CA THR A 9 5.64 -0.77 -21.31
C THR A 9 6.15 -1.86 -22.24
N LEU A 10 7.24 -1.61 -22.97
CA LEU A 10 7.82 -2.56 -23.93
C LEU A 10 8.19 -3.93 -23.31
N PRO A 11 8.89 -3.99 -22.15
CA PRO A 11 9.15 -5.28 -21.49
C PRO A 11 7.87 -6.07 -21.17
N ASN A 12 6.78 -5.41 -20.78
CA ASN A 12 5.51 -6.07 -20.42
C ASN A 12 4.78 -6.59 -21.67
N VAL A 13 4.80 -5.81 -22.76
CA VAL A 13 4.21 -6.22 -24.04
C VAL A 13 4.91 -7.48 -24.55
N PHE A 14 6.23 -7.45 -24.68
CA PHE A 14 6.99 -8.63 -25.14
C PHE A 14 6.95 -9.81 -24.17
N SER A 15 6.82 -9.55 -22.86
CA SER A 15 6.53 -10.63 -21.91
C SER A 15 5.19 -11.30 -22.17
N SER A 16 4.17 -10.53 -22.56
CA SER A 16 2.83 -11.06 -22.86
C SER A 16 2.83 -11.83 -24.18
N ILE A 17 3.52 -11.31 -25.21
CA ILE A 17 3.70 -12.00 -26.50
C ILE A 17 4.38 -13.36 -26.29
N ARG A 18 5.48 -13.41 -25.53
CA ARG A 18 6.16 -14.68 -25.22
C ARG A 18 5.27 -15.68 -24.49
N VAL A 19 4.35 -15.22 -23.63
CA VAL A 19 3.37 -16.11 -22.98
C VAL A 19 2.39 -16.66 -24.02
N ILE A 20 1.81 -15.81 -24.86
CA ILE A 20 0.85 -16.24 -25.91
C ILE A 20 1.48 -17.30 -26.83
N PHE A 21 2.72 -17.08 -27.28
CA PHE A 21 3.41 -18.05 -28.13
C PHE A 21 3.67 -19.37 -27.42
N ARG A 22 4.06 -19.34 -26.14
CA ARG A 22 4.22 -20.56 -25.33
C ARG A 22 2.93 -21.35 -25.18
N GLU A 23 1.81 -20.67 -24.92
CA GLU A 23 0.48 -21.30 -24.88
C GLU A 23 0.09 -21.89 -26.23
N ALA A 24 0.54 -21.28 -27.34
CA ALA A 24 0.39 -21.84 -28.69
C ALA A 24 1.44 -22.92 -29.04
N GLY A 25 2.17 -23.45 -28.06
CA GLY A 25 3.17 -24.51 -28.24
C GLY A 25 4.49 -24.06 -28.87
N ARG A 26 4.73 -22.75 -29.02
CA ARG A 26 5.94 -22.19 -29.64
C ARG A 26 6.78 -21.42 -28.62
N ASN A 27 8.03 -21.81 -28.43
CA ASN A 27 8.95 -21.04 -27.60
C ASN A 27 9.74 -20.05 -28.47
N ILE A 28 9.44 -18.75 -28.33
CA ILE A 28 10.13 -17.67 -29.04
C ILE A 28 11.14 -16.92 -28.16
N ASP A 29 11.44 -17.41 -26.95
CA ASP A 29 12.28 -16.68 -25.99
C ASP A 29 13.68 -16.39 -26.54
N GLU A 30 14.23 -17.27 -27.38
CA GLU A 30 15.56 -17.09 -27.97
C GLU A 30 15.62 -15.93 -28.97
N ILE A 31 14.57 -15.72 -29.75
CA ILE A 31 14.49 -14.66 -30.77
C ILE A 31 13.84 -13.37 -30.24
N CYS A 32 12.98 -13.49 -29.22
CA CYS A 32 12.13 -12.42 -28.70
C CYS A 32 12.44 -12.10 -27.23
N SER A 33 13.69 -12.30 -26.79
CA SER A 33 14.13 -11.87 -25.45
C SER A 33 14.32 -10.35 -25.38
N ASN A 34 14.18 -9.77 -24.19
CA ASN A 34 14.41 -8.33 -24.00
C ASN A 34 15.83 -7.91 -24.45
N SER A 35 16.85 -8.77 -24.24
CA SER A 35 18.21 -8.52 -24.71
C SER A 35 18.33 -8.50 -26.22
N ARG A 36 17.76 -9.50 -26.93
CA ARG A 36 17.74 -9.54 -28.41
C ARG A 36 16.98 -8.37 -29.02
N LEU A 37 15.95 -7.89 -28.33
CA LEU A 37 15.16 -6.74 -28.75
C LEU A 37 15.80 -5.39 -28.38
N GLY A 38 17.01 -5.38 -27.79
CA GLY A 38 17.68 -4.15 -27.35
C GLY A 38 16.92 -3.40 -26.25
N ILE A 39 16.01 -4.07 -25.54
CA ILE A 39 15.18 -3.47 -24.50
C ILE A 39 16.00 -3.41 -23.20
N PRO A 40 16.37 -2.21 -22.72
CA PRO A 40 17.22 -2.07 -21.55
C PRO A 40 16.53 -2.64 -20.31
N ARG A 41 17.34 -3.18 -19.38
CA ARG A 41 16.83 -3.63 -18.08
C ARG A 41 16.29 -2.42 -17.32
N ARG A 42 15.04 -2.54 -16.86
CA ARG A 42 14.41 -1.51 -16.04
C ARG A 42 15.14 -1.36 -14.70
N SER A 43 15.45 -0.11 -14.34
CA SER A 43 15.89 0.17 -12.98
C SER A 43 14.80 -0.15 -11.95
N ARG A 44 15.19 -0.88 -10.91
CA ARG A 44 14.33 -1.22 -9.77
C ARG A 44 14.60 -0.34 -8.55
N SER A 45 15.52 0.63 -8.64
CA SER A 45 15.62 1.67 -7.62
C SER A 45 14.30 2.45 -7.61
N GLY A 46 13.67 2.52 -6.43
CA GLY A 46 12.46 3.33 -6.27
C GLY A 46 12.76 4.78 -6.64
N THR A 47 11.80 5.46 -7.26
CA THR A 47 11.95 6.86 -7.67
C THR A 47 11.35 7.83 -6.64
N LYS A 48 11.19 7.40 -5.39
CA LYS A 48 10.49 8.12 -4.32
C LYS A 48 11.38 8.16 -3.10
N ARG A 49 11.18 9.17 -2.26
CA ARG A 49 11.83 9.28 -0.95
C ARG A 49 10.81 9.40 0.16
N ALA A 50 11.24 9.17 1.40
CA ALA A 50 10.44 9.53 2.57
C ALA A 50 10.33 11.06 2.65
N LEU A 51 9.17 11.52 3.11
CA LEU A 51 8.91 12.89 3.52
C LEU A 51 9.29 13.07 4.99
N THR A 52 9.86 14.22 5.33
CA THR A 52 10.06 14.63 6.74
C THR A 52 8.74 15.06 7.38
N THR A 53 8.72 15.22 8.70
CA THR A 53 7.53 15.70 9.43
C THR A 53 7.12 17.08 8.95
N GLU A 54 8.08 17.99 8.80
CA GLU A 54 7.87 19.37 8.37
C GLU A 54 7.32 19.43 6.94
N GLU A 55 7.78 18.55 6.05
CA GLU A 55 7.25 18.45 4.69
C GLU A 55 5.80 17.97 4.68
N VAL A 56 5.45 17.02 5.54
CA VAL A 56 4.07 16.52 5.68
C VAL A 56 3.16 17.60 6.25
N GLU A 57 3.60 18.31 7.29
CA GLU A 57 2.86 19.42 7.88
C GLU A 57 2.63 20.55 6.88
N ALA A 58 3.66 20.95 6.12
CA ALA A 58 3.52 21.95 5.07
C ALA A 58 2.51 21.53 3.99
N LEU A 59 2.43 20.23 3.67
CA LEU A 59 1.42 19.70 2.74
C LEU A 59 0.01 19.76 3.33
N ILE A 60 -0.15 19.45 4.62
CA ILE A 60 -1.43 19.55 5.33
C ILE A 60 -1.92 21.00 5.34
N VAL A 61 -1.06 21.95 5.72
CA VAL A 61 -1.38 23.39 5.71
C VAL A 61 -1.82 23.86 4.32
N ARG A 62 -1.13 23.43 3.25
CA ARG A 62 -1.54 23.74 1.87
C ARG A 62 -2.90 23.17 1.48
N CYS A 63 -3.29 22.02 2.04
CA CYS A 63 -4.63 21.46 1.82
C CYS A 63 -5.68 22.32 2.51
N GLU A 64 -5.44 22.70 3.76
CA GLU A 64 -6.35 23.50 4.59
C GLU A 64 -6.56 24.90 3.99
N GLN A 65 -5.49 25.57 3.55
CA GLN A 65 -5.56 26.86 2.84
C GLN A 65 -6.40 26.81 1.55
N ARG A 66 -6.57 25.62 0.97
CA ARG A 66 -7.37 25.40 -0.24
C ARG A 66 -8.77 24.86 0.07
N GLY A 67 -9.13 24.69 1.34
CA GLY A 67 -10.39 24.08 1.77
C GLY A 67 -10.49 22.57 1.49
N GLU A 68 -9.37 21.90 1.19
CA GLU A 68 -9.34 20.49 0.81
C GLU A 68 -9.11 19.58 2.03
N VAL A 69 -9.99 19.69 3.03
CA VAL A 69 -9.90 18.97 4.33
C VAL A 69 -9.86 17.46 4.14
N GLY A 70 -10.67 16.91 3.24
CA GLY A 70 -10.65 15.48 2.94
C GLY A 70 -9.28 15.00 2.47
N LEU A 71 -8.54 15.82 1.70
CA LEU A 71 -7.19 15.48 1.26
C LEU A 71 -6.17 15.54 2.40
N SER A 72 -6.27 16.53 3.30
CA SER A 72 -5.36 16.66 4.44
C SER A 72 -5.45 15.42 5.35
N LEU A 73 -6.68 14.96 5.63
CA LEU A 73 -6.95 13.74 6.41
C LEU A 73 -6.38 12.49 5.74
N LEU A 74 -6.50 12.36 4.41
CA LEU A 74 -5.90 11.24 3.68
C LEU A 74 -4.36 11.24 3.76
N ILE A 75 -3.73 12.42 3.80
CA ILE A 75 -2.28 12.57 3.99
C ILE A 75 -1.89 12.18 5.42
N LYS A 76 -2.58 12.71 6.44
CA LYS A 76 -2.37 12.36 7.86
C LYS A 76 -2.45 10.84 8.07
N LEU A 77 -3.57 10.22 7.67
CA LEU A 77 -3.77 8.77 7.78
C LEU A 77 -2.68 7.99 7.05
N SER A 78 -2.28 8.42 5.86
CA SER A 78 -1.28 7.68 5.06
C SER A 78 0.15 7.82 5.61
N ARG A 79 0.47 8.90 6.33
CA ARG A 79 1.73 9.06 7.06
C ARG A 79 1.83 8.06 8.22
N HIS A 80 0.74 7.84 8.95
CA HIS A 80 0.74 6.91 10.09
C HIS A 80 0.52 5.44 9.70
N LEU A 81 -0.20 5.17 8.60
CA LEU A 81 -0.64 3.80 8.27
C LEU A 81 -0.01 3.26 6.98
N GLY A 82 0.82 4.06 6.30
CA GLY A 82 1.47 3.65 5.06
C GLY A 82 0.47 3.11 4.04
N LEU A 83 -0.63 3.83 3.80
CA LEU A 83 -1.73 3.42 2.90
C LEU A 83 -1.36 3.60 1.43
N ARG A 84 -1.87 2.73 0.55
CA ARG A 84 -1.88 2.99 -0.90
C ARG A 84 -2.90 4.09 -1.16
N ARG A 85 -2.70 4.87 -2.23
CA ARG A 85 -3.68 5.88 -2.66
C ARG A 85 -5.13 5.36 -2.71
N LYS A 86 -5.33 4.15 -3.25
CA LYS A 86 -6.65 3.50 -3.32
C LYS A 86 -7.15 3.02 -1.95
N GLU A 87 -6.26 2.56 -1.08
CA GLU A 87 -6.62 2.18 0.30
C GLU A 87 -7.08 3.43 1.05
N ALA A 88 -6.30 4.52 0.99
CA ALA A 88 -6.62 5.81 1.60
C ALA A 88 -8.01 6.32 1.17
N LEU A 89 -8.30 6.37 -0.13
CA LEU A 89 -9.61 6.80 -0.63
C LEU A 89 -10.79 5.93 -0.18
N MET A 90 -10.56 4.66 0.15
CA MET A 90 -11.63 3.71 0.47
C MET A 90 -11.71 3.37 1.97
N CYS A 91 -10.79 3.88 2.79
CA CYS A 91 -10.66 3.47 4.19
C CYS A 91 -11.70 4.10 5.13
N ALA A 92 -12.48 5.09 4.68
CA ALA A 92 -13.48 5.77 5.52
C ALA A 92 -14.39 4.79 6.29
N ARG A 93 -14.84 3.73 5.61
CA ARG A 93 -15.68 2.68 6.19
C ARG A 93 -14.93 1.69 7.09
N ASP A 94 -13.61 1.67 7.05
CA ASP A 94 -12.78 0.86 7.94
C ASP A 94 -12.45 1.61 9.25
N LEU A 95 -12.61 2.95 9.29
CA LEU A 95 -12.22 3.80 10.43
C LEU A 95 -12.89 3.42 11.76
N PRO A 96 -14.21 3.10 11.85
CA PRO A 96 -14.81 2.74 13.13
C PRO A 96 -14.15 1.50 13.75
N MET A 97 -13.88 0.49 12.93
CA MET A 97 -13.20 -0.73 13.32
C MET A 97 -11.73 -0.46 13.68
N TRP A 98 -11.04 0.40 12.93
CA TRP A 98 -9.66 0.77 13.25
C TRP A 98 -9.56 1.52 14.57
N ARG A 99 -10.46 2.47 14.81
CA ARG A 99 -10.57 3.18 16.08
C ARG A 99 -10.75 2.21 17.25
N ALA A 100 -11.71 1.29 17.13
CA ALA A 100 -11.97 0.28 18.15
C ALA A 100 -10.74 -0.60 18.43
N ALA A 101 -10.03 -1.02 17.38
CA ALA A 101 -8.80 -1.81 17.51
C ALA A 101 -7.71 -1.03 18.29
N ILE A 102 -7.49 0.25 17.97
CA ILE A 102 -6.49 1.06 18.69
C ILE A 102 -6.87 1.23 20.16
N VAL A 103 -8.14 1.56 20.45
CA VAL A 103 -8.65 1.75 21.82
C VAL A 103 -8.56 0.46 22.64
N HIS A 104 -8.80 -0.69 22.01
CA HIS A 104 -8.63 -2.00 22.64
C HIS A 104 -7.16 -2.35 22.93
N GLY A 105 -6.20 -1.63 22.33
CA GLY A 105 -4.77 -1.90 22.47
C GLY A 105 -4.22 -2.86 21.43
N ASP A 106 -4.92 -3.07 20.30
CA ASP A 106 -4.40 -3.88 19.21
C ASP A 106 -3.16 -3.22 18.58
N ASN A 107 -2.21 -4.03 18.14
CA ASN A 107 -0.96 -3.57 17.52
C ASN A 107 -1.04 -3.46 16.00
N SER A 108 -2.17 -3.84 15.39
CA SER A 108 -2.33 -3.79 13.94
C SER A 108 -3.76 -3.58 13.48
N LEU A 109 -3.92 -2.96 12.31
CA LEU A 109 -5.20 -2.61 11.72
C LEU A 109 -5.51 -3.51 10.51
N PRO A 110 -6.61 -4.28 10.53
CA PRO A 110 -7.01 -5.08 9.38
C PRO A 110 -7.44 -4.20 8.22
N THR A 111 -6.86 -4.40 7.04
CA THR A 111 -7.09 -3.58 5.84
C THR A 111 -7.45 -4.46 4.65
N LEU A 112 -8.56 -4.15 3.98
CA LEU A 112 -9.02 -4.89 2.80
C LEU A 112 -9.47 -3.98 1.66
N ARG A 113 -10.14 -2.86 1.95
CA ARG A 113 -10.63 -1.93 0.92
C ARG A 113 -9.46 -1.28 0.19
N GLY A 114 -9.56 -1.22 -1.13
CA GLY A 114 -8.52 -0.65 -1.99
C GLY A 114 -7.23 -1.46 -2.12
N THR A 115 -7.08 -2.56 -1.38
CA THR A 115 -5.88 -3.42 -1.44
C THR A 115 -5.68 -4.03 -2.83
N LYS A 116 -4.42 -4.30 -3.16
CA LYS A 116 -4.07 -4.92 -4.44
C LYS A 116 -4.68 -6.33 -4.50
N ASN A 117 -5.46 -6.59 -5.56
CA ASN A 117 -6.13 -7.88 -5.80
C ASN A 117 -7.11 -8.29 -4.67
N GLY A 118 -7.58 -7.36 -3.83
CA GLY A 118 -8.47 -7.67 -2.71
C GLY A 118 -7.84 -8.66 -1.71
N ARG A 119 -6.53 -8.58 -1.51
CA ARG A 119 -5.81 -9.39 -0.52
C ARG A 119 -5.73 -8.61 0.78
N ARG A 120 -6.25 -9.19 1.86
CA ARG A 120 -6.14 -8.61 3.20
C ARG A 120 -4.67 -8.40 3.58
N ARG A 121 -4.41 -7.32 4.30
CA ARG A 121 -3.15 -7.11 5.04
C ARG A 121 -3.49 -6.53 6.41
N ALA A 122 -2.61 -6.74 7.38
CA ALA A 122 -2.65 -6.01 8.64
C ALA A 122 -1.57 -4.93 8.59
N ILE A 123 -1.90 -3.70 9.00
CA ILE A 123 -0.95 -2.60 9.10
C ILE A 123 -0.52 -2.53 10.56
N GLU A 124 0.77 -2.72 10.86
CA GLU A 124 1.24 -2.52 12.23
C GLU A 124 1.24 -1.03 12.58
N ILE A 125 0.73 -0.71 13.77
CA ILE A 125 0.70 0.65 14.30
C ILE A 125 2.11 1.02 14.77
N MET A 126 2.52 2.28 14.61
CA MET A 126 3.74 2.81 15.22
C MET A 126 3.41 3.16 16.67
N GLU A 127 4.03 2.47 17.62
CA GLU A 127 3.72 2.66 19.04
C GLU A 127 4.06 4.06 19.54
N GLY A 128 5.18 4.62 19.08
CA GLY A 128 5.55 5.99 19.43
C GLY A 128 4.61 7.06 18.85
N GLU A 129 3.76 6.70 17.89
CA GLU A 129 2.79 7.58 17.25
C GLU A 129 1.33 7.09 17.43
N ARG A 130 1.06 6.26 18.46
CA ARG A 130 -0.27 5.63 18.64
C ARG A 130 -1.38 6.66 18.87
N ASP A 131 -1.15 7.64 19.74
CA ASP A 131 -2.14 8.67 20.06
C ASP A 131 -2.39 9.59 18.86
N GLN A 132 -1.34 9.92 18.10
CA GLN A 132 -1.45 10.69 16.86
C GLN A 132 -2.21 9.89 15.79
N THR A 133 -2.00 8.57 15.73
CA THR A 133 -2.75 7.69 14.83
C THR A 133 -4.23 7.64 15.21
N LEU A 134 -4.55 7.54 16.50
CA LEU A 134 -5.92 7.58 17.00
C LEU A 134 -6.58 8.92 16.70
N SER A 135 -5.90 10.03 17.00
CA SER A 135 -6.39 11.39 16.72
C SER A 135 -6.68 11.58 15.22
N ALA A 136 -5.76 11.15 14.34
CA ALA A 136 -5.97 11.21 12.90
C ALA A 136 -7.15 10.34 12.42
N ILE A 137 -7.41 9.21 13.06
CA ILE A 137 -8.58 8.36 12.78
C ILE A 137 -9.86 9.03 13.27
N ASP A 138 -9.85 9.66 14.44
CA ASP A 138 -11.01 10.32 15.03
C ASP A 138 -11.44 11.53 14.20
N GLU A 139 -10.50 12.41 13.85
CA GLU A 139 -10.74 13.55 12.93
C GLU A 139 -11.30 13.05 11.58
N ALA A 140 -10.70 11.98 11.03
CA ALA A 140 -11.10 11.48 9.74
C ALA A 140 -12.46 10.77 9.77
N LEU A 141 -12.82 10.16 10.90
CA LEU A 141 -14.11 9.50 11.10
C LEU A 141 -15.23 10.53 11.27
N GLU A 142 -14.99 11.61 12.00
CA GLU A 142 -15.92 12.74 12.13
C GLU A 142 -16.23 13.33 10.74
N TYR A 143 -15.19 13.71 10.01
CA TYR A 143 -15.35 14.21 8.63
C TYR A 143 -16.07 13.21 7.72
N ALA A 144 -15.72 11.93 7.79
CA ALA A 144 -16.30 10.90 6.95
C ALA A 144 -17.81 10.72 7.21
N ARG A 145 -18.28 10.82 8.46
CA ARG A 145 -19.70 10.67 8.80
C ARG A 145 -20.56 11.76 8.15
N GLU A 146 -20.05 12.99 8.08
CA GLU A 146 -20.73 14.12 7.44
C GLU A 146 -20.74 14.05 5.91
N LYS A 147 -19.87 13.23 5.32
CA LYS A 147 -19.62 13.16 3.87
C LYS A 147 -19.95 11.80 3.26
N ASP A 148 -20.90 11.06 3.84
CA ASP A 148 -21.30 9.72 3.34
C ASP A 148 -20.10 8.75 3.16
N PHE A 149 -19.13 8.85 4.08
CA PHE A 149 -17.87 8.10 4.04
C PHE A 149 -17.07 8.30 2.74
N LYS A 150 -17.12 9.50 2.16
CA LYS A 150 -16.34 9.91 0.98
C LYS A 150 -15.42 11.07 1.34
N PHE A 151 -14.11 10.81 1.39
CA PHE A 151 -13.11 11.87 1.59
C PHE A 151 -13.01 12.83 0.40
N ILE A 152 -13.10 12.27 -0.82
CA ILE A 152 -12.99 13.02 -2.06
C ILE A 152 -14.01 12.42 -3.03
N SER A 153 -14.95 13.25 -3.48
CA SER A 153 -15.92 12.89 -4.52
C SER A 153 -15.45 13.42 -5.89
N GLY A 154 -15.55 12.58 -6.92
CA GLY A 154 -15.35 13.00 -8.30
C GLY A 154 -16.68 13.34 -8.98
N GLY A 155 -16.63 14.01 -10.13
CA GLY A 155 -17.84 14.51 -10.80
C GLY A 155 -18.84 13.44 -11.29
N GLN A 156 -18.46 12.15 -11.27
CA GLN A 156 -19.32 11.03 -11.68
C GLN A 156 -19.69 10.10 -10.51
N ASP A 157 -19.52 10.58 -9.27
CA ASP A 157 -19.76 9.86 -8.01
C ASP A 157 -19.30 8.39 -8.03
N ASN A 158 -18.08 8.15 -8.50
CA ASN A 158 -17.52 6.80 -8.58
C ASN A 158 -16.03 6.80 -8.26
N LEU A 159 -15.51 5.62 -7.93
CA LEU A 159 -14.12 5.49 -7.49
C LEU A 159 -13.11 5.94 -8.55
N LYS A 160 -13.41 5.77 -9.85
CA LYS A 160 -12.51 6.19 -10.93
C LYS A 160 -12.40 7.71 -10.97
N SER A 161 -13.52 8.41 -10.91
CA SER A 161 -13.55 9.88 -10.89
C SER A 161 -12.96 10.44 -9.59
N ALA A 162 -13.20 9.81 -8.44
CA ALA A 162 -12.57 10.18 -7.17
C ALA A 162 -11.04 10.02 -7.19
N ILE A 163 -10.51 8.93 -7.77
CA ILE A 163 -9.06 8.75 -7.97
C ILE A 163 -8.50 9.85 -8.89
N GLY A 164 -9.23 10.22 -9.95
CA GLY A 164 -8.85 11.31 -10.84
C GLY A 164 -8.79 12.66 -10.13
N ARG A 165 -9.83 13.00 -9.36
CA ARG A 165 -9.91 14.22 -8.54
C ARG A 165 -8.79 14.27 -7.51
N MET A 166 -8.55 13.18 -6.77
CA MET A 166 -7.43 13.10 -5.83
C MET A 166 -6.08 13.29 -6.53
N ALA A 167 -5.88 12.70 -7.72
CA ALA A 167 -4.64 12.87 -8.46
C ALA A 167 -4.39 14.33 -8.87
N TYR A 168 -5.45 15.03 -9.32
CA TYR A 168 -5.39 16.47 -9.61
C TYR A 168 -5.03 17.28 -8.36
N LEU A 169 -5.71 17.00 -7.23
CA LEU A 169 -5.51 17.70 -5.96
C LEU A 169 -4.11 17.54 -5.38
N LEU A 170 -3.62 16.30 -5.34
CA LEU A 170 -2.24 16.00 -4.94
C LEU A 170 -1.24 16.79 -5.78
N SER A 171 -1.51 16.87 -7.07
CA SER A 171 -0.70 17.62 -8.02
C SER A 171 -0.73 19.13 -7.73
N SER A 172 -1.88 19.70 -7.40
CA SER A 172 -2.01 21.14 -7.12
C SER A 172 -1.34 21.58 -5.82
N ILE A 173 -1.10 20.66 -4.89
CA ILE A 173 -0.33 20.92 -3.65
C ILE A 173 1.15 20.53 -3.75
N GLY A 174 1.62 20.12 -4.93
CA GLY A 174 3.02 19.78 -5.18
C GLY A 174 3.42 18.32 -4.93
N MET A 175 2.50 17.42 -4.58
CA MET A 175 2.79 15.99 -4.39
C MET A 175 2.94 15.26 -5.74
N ARG A 176 4.09 15.45 -6.40
CA ARG A 176 4.47 14.81 -7.66
C ARG A 176 5.88 14.24 -7.57
N GLY A 177 6.31 13.50 -8.59
CA GLY A 177 7.71 13.01 -8.67
C GLY A 177 8.11 12.22 -7.41
N GLU A 178 9.26 12.55 -6.82
CA GLU A 178 9.82 11.85 -5.66
C GLU A 178 8.97 11.97 -4.39
N VAL A 179 8.21 13.06 -4.27
CA VAL A 179 7.35 13.43 -3.13
C VAL A 179 5.85 13.20 -3.41
N SER A 180 5.53 12.37 -4.41
CA SER A 180 4.14 11.96 -4.68
C SER A 180 3.49 11.29 -3.46
N PHE A 181 2.17 11.16 -3.40
CA PHE A 181 1.47 10.48 -2.29
C PHE A 181 2.06 9.13 -1.84
N HIS A 182 2.65 8.36 -2.77
CA HIS A 182 3.29 7.08 -2.45
C HIS A 182 4.56 7.23 -1.57
N ALA A 183 5.14 8.43 -1.49
CA ALA A 183 6.23 8.81 -0.60
C ALA A 183 5.84 8.68 0.89
N LEU A 184 4.58 8.89 1.25
CA LEU A 184 4.10 8.69 2.63
C LEU A 184 4.27 7.23 3.08
N ARG A 185 4.20 6.28 2.15
CA ARG A 185 4.51 4.87 2.44
C ARG A 185 5.99 4.62 2.70
N TYR A 186 6.88 5.45 2.16
CA TYR A 186 8.30 5.40 2.46
C TYR A 186 8.55 5.96 3.85
N SER A 187 7.92 7.09 4.20
CA SER A 187 7.96 7.64 5.56
C SER A 187 7.52 6.59 6.59
N TYR A 188 6.32 6.02 6.44
CA TYR A 188 5.85 4.94 7.33
C TYR A 188 6.84 3.78 7.42
N ALA A 189 7.36 3.28 6.29
CA ALA A 189 8.27 2.15 6.27
C ALA A 189 9.58 2.43 7.01
N GLN A 190 10.12 3.64 6.87
CA GLN A 190 11.36 4.04 7.52
C GLN A 190 11.15 4.28 9.00
N THR A 191 10.10 5.01 9.39
CA THR A 191 9.76 5.24 10.80
C THR A 191 9.49 3.93 11.53
N LYS A 192 8.64 3.05 10.98
CA LYS A 192 8.34 1.74 11.60
C LYS A 192 9.56 0.83 11.68
N ALA A 193 10.41 0.81 10.64
CA ALA A 193 11.65 0.05 10.68
C ALA A 193 12.59 0.54 11.79
N MET A 194 12.73 1.86 11.94
CA MET A 194 13.58 2.44 12.97
C MET A 194 13.02 2.20 14.37
N GLU A 195 11.71 2.37 14.57
CA GLU A 195 11.04 2.05 15.83
C GLU A 195 11.34 0.61 16.28
N MET A 196 11.15 -0.37 15.39
CA MET A 196 11.41 -1.77 15.69
C MET A 196 12.89 -2.06 16.00
N LEU A 197 13.81 -1.48 15.22
CA LEU A 197 15.24 -1.62 15.47
C LEU A 197 15.66 -1.02 16.81
N ASN A 198 15.13 0.15 17.18
CA ASN A 198 15.37 0.79 18.48
C ASN A 198 14.79 -0.02 19.63
N ALA A 199 13.66 -0.71 19.41
CA ALA A 199 13.07 -1.65 20.36
C ALA A 199 13.78 -3.03 20.39
N GLY A 200 14.93 -3.19 19.71
CA GLY A 200 15.72 -4.42 19.74
C GLY A 200 15.21 -5.55 18.83
N VAL A 201 14.24 -5.29 17.97
CA VAL A 201 13.76 -6.28 16.99
C VAL A 201 14.88 -6.59 15.99
N SER A 202 15.07 -7.88 15.71
CA SER A 202 16.14 -8.30 14.78
C SER A 202 15.96 -7.68 13.39
N PRO A 203 17.06 -7.31 12.69
CA PRO A 203 16.99 -6.71 11.36
C PRO A 203 16.18 -7.50 10.32
N ASP A 204 16.24 -8.84 10.35
CA ASP A 204 15.42 -9.70 9.48
C ASP A 204 13.92 -9.58 9.77
N GLU A 205 13.54 -9.67 11.05
CA GLU A 205 12.14 -9.61 11.47
C GLU A 205 11.55 -8.24 11.22
N THR A 206 12.32 -7.16 11.46
CA THR A 206 11.95 -5.80 11.11
C THR A 206 11.55 -5.68 9.63
N LEU A 207 12.37 -6.19 8.71
CA LEU A 207 12.06 -6.10 7.27
C LEU A 207 10.90 -7.03 6.86
N VAL A 208 10.70 -8.17 7.52
CA VAL A 208 9.53 -9.03 7.32
C VAL A 208 8.26 -8.27 7.70
N ARG A 209 8.20 -7.74 8.92
CA ARG A 209 7.05 -7.03 9.47
C ARG A 209 6.70 -5.77 8.68
N VAL A 210 7.70 -4.98 8.28
CA VAL A 210 7.49 -3.85 7.35
C VAL A 210 6.95 -4.34 6.00
N SER A 211 7.49 -5.42 5.45
CA SER A 211 7.02 -5.97 4.17
C SER A 211 5.56 -6.44 4.23
N GLU A 212 5.18 -7.12 5.31
CA GLU A 212 3.82 -7.60 5.56
C GLU A 212 2.86 -6.42 5.79
N SER A 213 3.25 -5.45 6.62
CA SER A 213 2.51 -4.20 6.83
C SER A 213 2.31 -3.45 5.53
N LEU A 214 3.31 -3.38 4.65
CA LEU A 214 3.19 -2.80 3.32
C LEU A 214 2.41 -3.69 2.33
N GLY A 215 2.01 -4.90 2.69
CA GLY A 215 1.23 -5.83 1.85
C GLY A 215 2.03 -6.43 0.70
N HIS A 216 3.33 -6.62 0.88
CA HIS A 216 4.23 -7.30 -0.08
C HIS A 216 4.52 -8.75 0.29
N GLY A 217 4.26 -9.13 1.55
CA GLY A 217 4.47 -10.48 2.09
C GLY A 217 5.90 -10.72 2.58
N PRO A 218 6.15 -11.81 3.33
CA PRO A 218 7.39 -11.98 4.11
C PRO A 218 8.64 -12.26 3.24
N SER A 219 8.47 -12.64 1.98
CA SER A 219 9.59 -12.98 1.06
C SER A 219 10.17 -11.78 0.31
N ARG A 220 9.61 -10.57 0.49
CA ARG A 220 10.00 -9.36 -0.27
C ARG A 220 11.04 -8.49 0.45
N ILE A 221 11.73 -9.03 1.45
CA ILE A 221 12.77 -8.36 2.25
C ILE A 221 13.79 -7.59 1.39
N PRO A 222 14.42 -8.20 0.35
CA PRO A 222 15.43 -7.46 -0.44
C PRO A 222 14.85 -6.26 -1.17
N MET A 223 13.58 -6.35 -1.60
CA MET A 223 12.88 -5.25 -2.26
C MET A 223 12.54 -4.14 -1.26
N ILE A 224 12.07 -4.48 -0.06
CA ILE A 224 11.80 -3.49 0.99
C ILE A 224 13.06 -2.70 1.33
N LEU A 225 14.18 -3.40 1.56
CA LEU A 225 15.45 -2.76 1.85
C LEU A 225 15.97 -1.90 0.69
N ALA A 226 15.88 -2.40 -0.55
CA ALA A 226 16.41 -1.69 -1.71
C ALA A 226 15.55 -0.49 -2.14
N VAL A 227 14.26 -0.49 -1.81
CA VAL A 227 13.29 0.50 -2.30
C VAL A 227 12.79 1.42 -1.20
N TYR A 228 12.19 0.89 -0.14
CA TYR A 228 11.52 1.69 0.89
C TYR A 228 12.49 2.13 2.00
N CYS A 229 13.40 1.24 2.41
CA CYS A 229 14.35 1.47 3.51
C CYS A 229 15.77 1.71 3.00
N GLN A 230 15.93 2.23 1.78
CA GLN A 230 17.26 2.42 1.17
C GLN A 230 18.20 3.30 2.01
N PRO A 231 17.74 4.40 2.64
CA PRO A 231 18.59 5.18 3.57
C PRO A 231 19.00 4.40 4.82
N LEU A 232 18.23 3.38 5.21
CA LEU A 232 18.47 2.59 6.42
C LEU A 232 19.39 1.39 6.19
N LYS A 233 19.89 1.15 4.97
CA LYS A 233 20.80 0.04 4.65
C LYS A 233 21.95 -0.16 5.65
N PRO A 234 22.63 0.88 6.17
CA PRO A 234 23.69 0.70 7.16
C PRO A 234 23.25 -0.08 8.41
N TYR A 235 21.99 0.08 8.84
CA TYR A 235 21.43 -0.60 10.02
C TYR A 235 21.23 -2.11 9.81
N PHE A 236 21.13 -2.57 8.55
CA PHE A 236 20.90 -3.98 8.19
C PHE A 236 22.17 -4.69 7.70
N LYS A 237 23.23 -3.96 7.33
CA LYS A 237 24.45 -4.53 6.73
C LYS A 237 25.11 -5.53 7.68
N GLY A 238 25.38 -6.75 7.18
CA GLY A 238 26.03 -7.82 7.96
C GLY A 238 25.14 -8.45 9.05
N LYS A 239 23.89 -7.99 9.22
CA LYS A 239 22.97 -8.47 10.25
C LYS A 239 21.78 -9.25 9.72
N LEU A 240 21.64 -9.35 8.39
CA LEU A 240 20.62 -10.16 7.74
C LEU A 240 21.10 -11.61 7.68
N LYS A 241 20.39 -12.51 8.36
CA LYS A 241 20.64 -13.94 8.29
C LYS A 241 20.24 -14.45 6.90
N PRO A 242 21.11 -15.19 6.20
CA PRO A 242 20.68 -15.93 5.02
C PRO A 242 19.63 -16.96 5.48
N LYS A 243 18.37 -16.78 5.09
CA LYS A 243 17.30 -17.70 5.46
C LYS A 243 17.55 -19.07 4.82
N LYS A 244 18.09 -20.02 5.59
CA LYS A 244 17.81 -21.44 5.40
C LYS A 244 16.39 -21.70 5.96
N GLY A 245 15.46 -22.07 5.08
CA GLY A 245 14.28 -22.88 5.42
C GLY A 245 13.06 -22.24 6.13
N GLU A 246 13.19 -21.32 7.07
CA GLU A 246 12.07 -21.10 8.03
C GLU A 246 10.92 -20.20 7.55
N ALA A 247 11.14 -19.21 6.68
CA ALA A 247 10.05 -18.36 6.18
C ALA A 247 9.02 -19.09 5.30
N HIS A 248 9.33 -20.32 4.90
CA HIS A 248 8.43 -21.21 4.16
C HIS A 248 7.64 -22.17 5.04
N ASN A 249 7.92 -22.25 6.35
CA ASN A 249 7.30 -23.21 7.28
C ASN A 249 6.08 -22.69 8.05
N ARG A 250 5.47 -21.56 7.64
CA ARG A 250 4.10 -21.25 8.09
C ARG A 250 3.17 -22.29 7.45
N GLN A 251 2.74 -23.28 8.23
CA GLN A 251 1.94 -24.43 7.78
C GLN A 251 0.83 -24.00 6.80
N PRO A 252 0.65 -24.71 5.67
CA PRO A 252 -0.49 -24.47 4.82
C PRO A 252 -1.75 -24.83 5.60
N THR A 253 -2.54 -23.83 5.98
CA THR A 253 -3.90 -24.02 6.47
C THR A 253 -4.67 -24.86 5.45
N LYS A 254 -5.57 -25.75 5.93
CA LYS A 254 -6.41 -26.64 5.11
C LYS A 254 -6.87 -25.90 3.84
N LYS A 255 -6.62 -26.49 2.65
CA LYS A 255 -6.80 -25.83 1.34
C LYS A 255 -8.28 -25.57 1.05
N ILE A 256 -8.84 -24.53 1.66
CA ILE A 256 -10.06 -23.89 1.19
C ILE A 256 -9.74 -23.32 -0.21
N PRO A 257 -10.60 -23.53 -1.23
CA PRO A 257 -10.41 -22.90 -2.53
C PRO A 257 -10.17 -21.40 -2.38
N ARG A 258 -9.21 -20.85 -3.13
CA ARG A 258 -8.82 -19.43 -3.03
C ARG A 258 -10.01 -18.48 -3.21
N ALA A 259 -11.04 -18.88 -3.95
CA ALA A 259 -12.27 -18.13 -4.13
C ALA A 259 -13.11 -18.09 -2.83
N SER A 260 -13.39 -19.25 -2.23
CA SER A 260 -14.17 -19.36 -0.99
C SER A 260 -13.51 -18.62 0.17
N LEU A 261 -12.17 -18.72 0.30
CA LEU A 261 -11.42 -17.97 1.31
C LEU A 261 -11.56 -16.45 1.11
N ARG A 262 -11.60 -15.96 -0.14
CA ARG A 262 -11.79 -14.53 -0.42
C ARG A 262 -13.18 -14.04 -0.06
N ILE A 263 -14.20 -14.87 -0.27
CA ILE A 263 -15.58 -14.55 0.13
C ILE A 263 -15.65 -14.46 1.66
N GLN A 264 -15.12 -15.46 2.37
CA GLN A 264 -15.09 -15.48 3.83
C GLN A 264 -14.35 -14.26 4.40
N VAL A 265 -13.17 -13.91 3.86
CA VAL A 265 -12.40 -12.74 4.29
C VAL A 265 -13.17 -11.43 4.08
N LYS A 266 -13.92 -11.29 2.98
CA LYS A 266 -14.76 -10.12 2.74
C LYS A 266 -15.94 -10.06 3.70
N ALA A 267 -16.58 -11.19 3.99
CA ALA A 267 -17.70 -11.27 4.92
C ALA A 267 -17.25 -10.90 6.35
N GLN A 268 -16.14 -11.47 6.82
CA GLN A 268 -15.54 -11.15 8.12
C GLN A 268 -15.19 -9.66 8.23
N HIS A 269 -14.54 -9.10 7.20
CA HIS A 269 -14.20 -7.69 7.18
C HIS A 269 -15.46 -6.80 7.12
N ALA A 270 -16.50 -7.24 6.41
CA ALA A 270 -17.76 -6.51 6.36
C ALA A 270 -18.48 -6.48 7.71
N GLN A 271 -18.54 -7.62 8.39
CA GLN A 271 -19.08 -7.75 9.74
C GLN A 271 -18.33 -6.85 10.74
N ALA A 272 -17.00 -6.90 10.71
CA ALA A 272 -16.17 -6.11 11.63
C ALA A 272 -16.23 -4.59 11.36
N SER A 273 -16.31 -4.18 10.09
CA SER A 273 -16.43 -2.77 9.72
C SER A 273 -17.86 -2.21 9.81
N GLY A 274 -18.88 -3.08 9.83
CA GLY A 274 -20.28 -2.67 9.67
C GLY A 274 -20.65 -2.25 8.24
N PHE A 275 -19.77 -2.47 7.26
CA PHE A 275 -19.99 -2.05 5.87
C PHE A 275 -19.65 -3.15 4.87
N PRO A 276 -20.36 -3.26 3.74
CA PRO A 276 -20.07 -4.25 2.70
C PRO A 276 -18.72 -4.01 1.99
N VAL A 277 -18.02 -5.10 1.63
CA VAL A 277 -16.74 -5.05 0.88
C VAL A 277 -16.92 -5.51 -0.58
N GLY A 278 -16.90 -4.55 -1.50
CA GLY A 278 -17.12 -4.81 -2.93
C GLY A 278 -18.59 -4.63 -3.33
N ARG A 279 -18.98 -5.10 -4.51
CA ARG A 279 -20.40 -5.09 -4.90
C ARG A 279 -21.14 -6.14 -4.05
N ILE A 280 -22.22 -5.71 -3.41
CA ILE A 280 -23.22 -6.59 -2.82
C ILE A 280 -23.88 -7.29 -4.01
N GLN A 281 -23.71 -8.61 -4.14
CA GLN A 281 -24.64 -9.35 -5.00
C GLN A 281 -25.96 -9.39 -4.23
N PRO A 282 -27.10 -9.02 -4.84
CA PRO A 282 -28.39 -9.33 -4.23
C PRO A 282 -28.41 -10.85 -4.03
N VAL A 283 -28.59 -11.27 -2.79
CA VAL A 283 -28.94 -12.66 -2.51
C VAL A 283 -30.37 -12.77 -3.00
N HIS A 284 -30.57 -13.39 -4.16
CA HIS A 284 -31.90 -13.89 -4.49
C HIS A 284 -32.20 -14.99 -3.47
N LEU A 285 -33.10 -14.67 -2.53
CA LEU A 285 -33.79 -15.64 -1.69
C LEU A 285 -34.68 -16.51 -2.57
#